data_AF-A0A7S0XBI4-F1
#
_entry.id   AF-A0A7S0XBI4-F1
#
_cell.length_a   1.000
_cell.length_b   1.000
_cell.length_c   1.000
_cell.angle_alpha   90.00
_cell.angle_beta   90.00
_cell.angle_gamma   90.00
#
_symmetry.space_group_name_H-M   'P 1'
#
loop_
_entity.id
_entity.type
_entity.pdbx_description
1 polymer ?
#
loop_
_entity_poly.entity_id
_entity_poly.type
_entity_poly.pdbx_seq_one_letter_code
_entity_poly.pdbx_strand_id
1 'polypeptide(L)'
;FFFILLSTGCLLLLDDREPMAASAAAPRLAFRESRRLAPRIRRRSRPLVASLSTHDGGGDRGDLSRQRRVRSLLAADDAAWVQVMSTPEGKAMAEMDLHTFALRMLRLREALPVPAVDVCAMVVEQPALMAFDGDIDSAVARVWRALEDCTPPGVHLENLAEVCPAGFAHVLRRCMAMEGDVKPELLDQNLLKWLRGTREWFGIFSARVGSEWGYRHTMGGYKTVKQVPGTSCDAFKQGSAYLAKNKHLRPQASKVVSKYE
;
A
#
# COMPACT_ATOMS: atom_id res chain seq x y z
N PHE A 1 36.71 -37.72 55.99
CA PHE A 1 37.79 -38.54 55.42
C PHE A 1 38.94 -37.64 55.04
N PHE A 2 40.06 -37.82 55.73
CA PHE A 2 41.46 -37.43 55.47
C PHE A 2 41.87 -35.99 55.05
N PHE A 3 42.91 -35.54 55.76
CA PHE A 3 43.71 -34.32 55.73
C PHE A 3 44.51 -34.07 54.43
N ILE A 4 45.03 -32.83 54.31
CA ILE A 4 46.40 -32.36 53.90
C ILE A 4 46.25 -31.12 52.98
N LEU A 5 46.51 -29.88 53.42
CA LEU A 5 47.80 -29.16 53.62
C LEU A 5 48.63 -28.86 52.35
N LEU A 6 49.05 -27.59 52.27
CA LEU A 6 50.31 -27.07 51.72
C LEU A 6 50.45 -26.97 50.19
N SER A 7 50.59 -25.76 49.66
CA SER A 7 51.89 -25.10 49.32
C SER A 7 51.86 -24.91 47.80
N THR A 8 52.33 -23.87 47.11
CA THR A 8 53.51 -22.99 47.17
C THR A 8 53.23 -21.98 46.02
N GLY A 9 53.43 -20.67 46.13
CA GLY A 9 54.74 -20.05 45.99
C GLY A 9 55.17 -19.85 44.52
N CYS A 10 55.23 -18.57 44.10
CA CYS A 10 56.08 -17.99 43.03
C CYS A 10 55.76 -18.32 41.56
N LEU A 11 55.41 -17.34 40.70
CA LEU A 11 56.18 -16.24 40.07
C LEU A 11 56.59 -16.60 38.63
N LEU A 12 56.66 -15.57 37.76
CA LEU A 12 57.09 -15.50 36.34
C LEU A 12 55.89 -15.51 35.35
N LEU A 13 55.45 -14.40 34.75
CA LEU A 13 56.11 -13.45 33.82
C LEU A 13 56.90 -14.17 32.70
N LEU A 14 56.29 -14.32 31.51
CA LEU A 14 56.69 -13.65 30.26
C LEU A 14 55.91 -14.18 29.03
N ASP A 15 55.32 -13.22 28.32
CA ASP A 15 55.15 -13.03 26.87
C ASP A 15 54.62 -14.08 25.87
N ASP A 16 53.80 -13.52 24.98
CA ASP A 16 53.53 -13.81 23.58
C ASP A 16 52.98 -15.18 23.13
N ARG A 17 51.68 -15.19 22.81
CA ARG A 17 51.14 -15.38 21.43
C ARG A 17 49.62 -15.48 21.42
N GLU A 18 49.00 -14.83 20.44
CA GLU A 18 47.56 -14.83 20.14
C GLU A 18 46.91 -16.23 20.11
N PRO A 19 45.58 -16.30 20.31
CA PRO A 19 44.76 -16.60 19.13
C PRO A 19 43.40 -15.88 19.07
N MET A 20 43.04 -15.53 17.82
CA MET A 20 41.70 -15.56 17.22
C MET A 20 40.53 -14.93 17.99
N ALA A 21 40.10 -13.75 17.52
CA ALA A 21 38.69 -13.35 17.56
C ALA A 21 38.24 -12.88 16.19
N ALA A 22 37.33 -13.65 15.60
CA ALA A 22 36.57 -13.28 14.42
C ALA A 22 35.66 -12.08 14.71
N SER A 23 35.66 -11.07 13.84
CA SER A 23 34.53 -10.14 13.73
C SER A 23 34.36 -9.71 12.29
N ALA A 24 33.19 -10.05 11.76
CA ALA A 24 32.81 -9.93 10.36
C ALA A 24 32.69 -8.47 9.93
N ALA A 25 33.34 -8.16 8.81
CA ALA A 25 33.12 -6.94 8.05
C ALA A 25 31.68 -6.92 7.50
N ALA A 26 30.92 -5.91 7.88
CA ALA A 26 29.65 -5.58 7.24
C ALA A 26 29.90 -4.92 5.87
N PRO A 27 29.24 -5.35 4.77
CA PRO A 27 29.41 -4.71 3.48
C PRO A 27 28.64 -3.38 3.43
N ARG A 28 29.38 -2.28 3.31
CA ARG A 28 28.86 -0.95 2.95
C ARG A 28 28.42 -0.97 1.49
N LEU A 29 27.12 -1.01 1.23
CA LEU A 29 26.57 -0.79 -0.10
C LEU A 29 26.52 0.71 -0.40
N ALA A 30 27.48 1.16 -1.21
CA ALA A 30 27.51 2.49 -1.79
C ALA A 30 26.33 2.67 -2.76
N PHE A 31 25.47 3.66 -2.49
CA PHE A 31 24.42 4.09 -3.41
C PHE A 31 25.07 4.98 -4.48
N ARG A 32 25.25 4.42 -5.69
CA ARG A 32 25.76 5.15 -6.85
C ARG A 32 24.58 5.78 -7.58
N GLU A 33 24.57 7.11 -7.66
CA GLU A 33 23.65 7.88 -8.49
C GLU A 33 23.61 7.34 -9.92
N SER A 34 22.41 7.11 -10.44
CA SER A 34 22.18 6.89 -11.87
C SER A 34 21.07 7.83 -12.33
N ARG A 35 21.50 8.99 -12.81
CA ARG A 35 20.69 9.92 -13.59
C ARG A 35 20.34 9.30 -14.94
N ARG A 36 19.08 9.51 -15.35
CA ARG A 36 18.52 9.49 -16.71
C ARG A 36 18.47 8.12 -17.40
N LEU A 37 17.23 7.64 -17.61
CA LEU A 37 16.66 7.33 -18.93
C LEU A 37 15.18 6.94 -18.72
N ALA A 38 14.27 7.83 -19.14
CA ALA A 38 12.83 7.56 -19.10
C ALA A 38 12.47 6.48 -20.14
N PRO A 39 11.73 5.42 -19.77
CA PRO A 39 11.19 4.50 -20.76
C PRO A 39 9.97 5.13 -21.44
N ARG A 40 10.11 5.46 -22.73
CA ARG A 40 9.01 5.81 -23.64
C ARG A 40 8.05 4.62 -23.75
N ILE A 41 6.96 4.67 -22.99
CA ILE A 41 5.81 3.77 -23.20
C ILE A 41 5.11 4.20 -24.49
N ARG A 42 5.22 3.37 -25.54
CA ARG A 42 4.42 3.48 -26.77
C ARG A 42 2.94 3.23 -26.42
N ARG A 43 2.20 4.31 -26.17
CA ARG A 43 0.73 4.30 -26.16
C ARG A 43 0.23 3.97 -27.57
N ARG A 44 -0.40 2.80 -27.76
CA ARG A 44 -1.27 2.55 -28.91
C ARG A 44 -2.62 3.23 -28.64
N SER A 45 -2.74 4.47 -29.07
CA SER A 45 -4.00 5.19 -29.17
C SER A 45 -4.82 4.60 -30.32
N ARG A 46 -5.99 4.03 -30.04
CA ARG A 46 -7.07 3.94 -31.02
C ARG A 46 -8.19 4.85 -30.52
N PRO A 47 -8.54 5.93 -31.24
CA PRO A 47 -9.75 6.67 -30.93
C PRO A 47 -10.91 5.92 -31.58
N LEU A 48 -11.84 5.40 -30.78
CA LEU A 48 -13.14 5.01 -31.29
C LEU A 48 -14.15 6.04 -30.77
N VAL A 49 -14.26 7.13 -31.54
CA VAL A 49 -15.39 8.04 -31.46
C VAL A 49 -16.59 7.26 -32.00
N ALA A 50 -17.50 6.85 -31.13
CA ALA A 50 -18.79 6.30 -31.52
C ALA A 50 -19.90 7.17 -30.92
N SER A 51 -20.53 7.89 -31.83
CA SER A 51 -21.79 8.63 -31.82
C SER A 51 -22.67 8.54 -30.56
N LEU A 52 -22.88 9.69 -29.94
CA LEU A 52 -24.02 9.97 -29.07
C LEU A 52 -25.30 9.95 -29.92
N SER A 53 -26.09 8.89 -29.78
CA SER A 53 -27.47 8.83 -30.28
C SER A 53 -28.40 8.89 -29.08
N THR A 54 -29.16 9.97 -28.99
CA THR A 54 -30.24 10.18 -28.01
C THR A 54 -31.38 9.20 -28.30
N HIS A 55 -31.70 8.34 -27.33
CA HIS A 55 -33.03 7.72 -27.26
C HIS A 55 -33.42 7.43 -25.81
N ASP A 56 -34.46 8.15 -25.37
CA ASP A 56 -35.20 7.94 -24.13
C ASP A 56 -35.79 6.53 -24.08
N GLY A 57 -35.64 5.87 -22.92
CA GLY A 57 -36.32 4.60 -22.63
C GLY A 57 -35.66 3.74 -21.54
N GLY A 58 -36.19 3.82 -20.32
CA GLY A 58 -36.16 2.75 -19.30
C GLY A 58 -34.97 2.76 -18.33
N GLY A 59 -35.25 2.92 -17.03
CA GLY A 59 -34.28 3.13 -15.93
C GLY A 59 -33.12 2.13 -15.83
N ASP A 60 -33.20 0.96 -16.46
CA ASP A 60 -32.12 -0.05 -16.45
C ASP A 60 -30.97 0.24 -17.45
N ARG A 61 -31.25 1.01 -18.53
CA ARG A 61 -30.22 1.39 -19.52
C ARG A 61 -29.35 2.56 -19.04
N GLY A 62 -29.90 3.41 -18.18
CA GLY A 62 -29.20 4.55 -17.60
C GLY A 62 -28.04 4.11 -16.71
N ASP A 63 -28.31 3.18 -15.80
CA ASP A 63 -27.36 2.72 -14.77
C ASP A 63 -26.20 1.94 -15.39
N LEU A 64 -26.49 1.01 -16.31
CA LEU A 64 -25.45 0.30 -17.06
C LEU A 64 -24.59 1.24 -17.92
N SER A 65 -25.14 2.36 -18.37
CA SER A 65 -24.37 3.38 -19.10
C SER A 65 -23.46 4.20 -18.19
N ARG A 66 -23.89 4.48 -16.94
CA ARG A 66 -23.10 5.20 -15.93
C ARG A 66 -21.93 4.35 -15.45
N GLN A 67 -22.20 3.10 -15.05
CA GLN A 67 -21.17 2.15 -14.63
C GLN A 67 -20.08 1.99 -15.69
N ARG A 68 -20.47 1.87 -16.98
CA ARG A 68 -19.49 1.78 -18.08
C ARG A 68 -18.62 3.04 -18.20
N ARG A 69 -19.17 4.22 -17.98
CA ARG A 69 -18.42 5.49 -18.05
C ARG A 69 -17.45 5.63 -16.88
N VAL A 70 -17.87 5.34 -15.65
CA VAL A 70 -17.00 5.33 -14.46
C VAL A 70 -15.88 4.30 -14.64
N ARG A 71 -16.23 3.08 -15.06
CA ARG A 71 -15.25 2.03 -15.40
C ARG A 71 -14.24 2.50 -16.45
N SER A 72 -14.70 3.20 -17.48
CA SER A 72 -13.82 3.72 -18.54
C SER A 72 -12.88 4.81 -18.02
N LEU A 73 -13.36 5.71 -17.16
CA LEU A 73 -12.52 6.75 -16.54
C LEU A 73 -11.46 6.15 -15.61
N LEU A 74 -11.78 5.09 -14.89
CA LEU A 74 -10.82 4.34 -14.07
C LEU A 74 -9.84 3.51 -14.89
N ALA A 75 -10.06 3.37 -16.20
CA ALA A 75 -9.37 2.40 -17.05
C ALA A 75 -9.40 0.97 -16.46
N ALA A 76 -10.50 0.62 -15.79
CA ALA A 76 -10.62 -0.62 -15.04
C ALA A 76 -10.91 -1.81 -15.96
N ASP A 77 -10.01 -2.81 -15.95
CA ASP A 77 -10.24 -4.11 -16.55
C ASP A 77 -11.33 -4.90 -15.79
N ASP A 78 -11.68 -6.11 -16.25
CA ASP A 78 -12.75 -6.89 -15.62
C ASP A 78 -12.42 -7.25 -14.17
N ALA A 79 -11.15 -7.53 -13.86
CA ALA A 79 -10.73 -7.89 -12.50
C ALA A 79 -10.80 -6.68 -11.56
N ALA A 80 -10.34 -5.51 -12.02
CA ALA A 80 -10.46 -4.23 -11.33
C ALA A 80 -11.93 -3.91 -11.06
N TRP A 81 -12.78 -4.10 -12.06
CA TRP A 81 -14.20 -3.78 -11.93
C TRP A 81 -14.93 -4.73 -10.97
N VAL A 82 -14.62 -6.03 -11.01
CA VAL A 82 -15.12 -7.00 -10.01
C VAL A 82 -14.69 -6.59 -8.59
N GLN A 83 -13.45 -6.13 -8.42
CA GLN A 83 -12.97 -5.63 -7.13
C GLN A 83 -13.77 -4.41 -6.66
N VAL A 84 -13.98 -3.40 -7.52
CA VAL A 84 -14.80 -2.22 -7.19
C VAL A 84 -16.19 -2.65 -6.73
N MET A 85 -16.88 -3.46 -7.53
CA MET A 85 -18.27 -3.87 -7.28
C MET A 85 -18.43 -4.82 -6.09
N SER A 86 -17.33 -5.30 -5.51
CA SER A 86 -17.34 -6.14 -4.31
C SER A 86 -17.68 -5.38 -3.02
N THR A 87 -17.65 -4.04 -3.05
CA THR A 87 -17.89 -3.18 -1.87
C THR A 87 -19.13 -2.29 -2.06
N PRO A 88 -19.86 -1.93 -0.98
CA PRO A 88 -20.95 -0.96 -1.04
C PRO A 88 -20.51 0.40 -1.58
N GLU A 89 -19.33 0.88 -1.16
CA GLU A 89 -18.77 2.16 -1.58
C GLU A 89 -18.43 2.14 -3.07
N GLY A 90 -17.94 1.01 -3.60
CA GLY A 90 -17.68 0.85 -5.03
C GLY A 90 -18.95 0.84 -5.87
N LYS A 91 -20.03 0.23 -5.38
CA LYS A 91 -21.35 0.32 -6.03
C LYS A 91 -21.88 1.75 -6.03
N ALA A 92 -21.81 2.44 -4.89
CA ALA A 92 -22.22 3.85 -4.80
C ALA A 92 -21.40 4.75 -5.74
N MET A 93 -20.09 4.54 -5.81
CA MET A 93 -19.20 5.23 -6.73
C MET A 93 -19.55 4.93 -8.20
N ALA A 94 -19.92 3.69 -8.53
CA ALA A 94 -20.28 3.29 -9.89
C ALA A 94 -21.58 3.95 -10.40
N GLU A 95 -22.48 4.31 -9.49
CA GLU A 95 -23.73 5.03 -9.79
C GLU A 95 -23.59 6.56 -9.73
N MET A 96 -22.43 7.06 -9.30
CA MET A 96 -22.14 8.49 -9.18
C MET A 96 -22.27 9.17 -10.54
N ASP A 97 -22.78 10.41 -10.53
CA ASP A 97 -22.75 11.27 -11.71
C ASP A 97 -21.31 11.42 -12.23
N LEU A 98 -21.15 11.37 -13.57
CA LEU A 98 -19.82 11.33 -14.19
C LEU A 98 -19.02 12.60 -13.93
N HIS A 99 -19.68 13.75 -13.94
CA HIS A 99 -19.02 15.03 -13.68
C HIS A 99 -18.55 15.09 -12.22
N THR A 100 -19.41 14.67 -11.29
CA THR A 100 -19.06 14.56 -9.87
C THR A 100 -17.88 13.60 -9.64
N PHE A 101 -17.91 12.43 -10.27
CA PHE A 101 -16.83 11.44 -10.19
C PHE A 101 -15.50 12.01 -10.72
N ALA A 102 -15.53 12.64 -11.91
CA ALA A 102 -14.35 13.24 -12.53
C ALA A 102 -13.75 14.37 -11.67
N LEU A 103 -14.60 15.23 -11.08
CA LEU A 103 -14.14 16.28 -10.16
C LEU A 103 -13.52 15.71 -8.89
N ARG A 104 -14.11 14.67 -8.30
CA ARG A 104 -13.55 14.00 -7.11
C ARG A 104 -12.20 13.33 -7.41
N MET A 105 -12.06 12.68 -8.57
CA MET A 105 -10.79 12.13 -9.05
C MET A 105 -9.71 13.20 -9.22
N LEU A 106 -10.06 14.34 -9.83
CA LEU A 106 -9.14 15.46 -10.02
C LEU A 106 -8.68 16.04 -8.68
N ARG A 107 -9.62 16.30 -7.76
CA ARG A 107 -9.28 16.82 -6.42
C ARG A 107 -8.38 15.86 -5.64
N LEU A 108 -8.68 14.55 -5.65
CA LEU A 108 -7.80 13.57 -5.01
C LEU A 108 -6.38 13.60 -5.61
N ARG A 109 -6.27 13.72 -6.94
CA ARG A 109 -4.98 13.83 -7.65
C ARG A 109 -4.24 15.12 -7.28
N GLU A 110 -4.92 16.25 -7.19
CA GLU A 110 -4.31 17.54 -6.83
C GLU A 110 -3.91 17.60 -5.35
N ALA A 111 -4.67 16.97 -4.46
CA ALA A 111 -4.39 16.93 -3.03
C ALA A 111 -3.16 16.07 -2.67
N LEU A 112 -2.80 15.09 -3.51
CA LEU A 112 -1.68 14.20 -3.26
C LEU A 112 -0.35 14.84 -3.73
N PRO A 113 0.65 14.99 -2.84
CA PRO A 113 1.94 15.63 -3.16
C PRO A 113 2.89 14.72 -3.97
N VAL A 114 2.38 13.67 -4.62
CA VAL A 114 3.15 12.67 -5.36
C VAL A 114 2.71 12.63 -6.82
N PRO A 115 3.30 13.41 -7.73
CA PRO A 115 2.79 13.60 -9.09
C PRO A 115 2.59 12.31 -9.89
N ALA A 116 3.42 11.29 -9.65
CA ALA A 116 3.38 10.03 -10.38
C ALA A 116 2.49 8.94 -9.76
N VAL A 117 1.84 9.19 -8.60
CA VAL A 117 1.00 8.15 -7.97
C VAL A 117 -0.21 7.80 -8.85
N ASP A 118 -0.45 6.50 -8.99
CA ASP A 118 -1.59 5.96 -9.72
C ASP A 118 -2.87 6.06 -8.89
N VAL A 119 -3.55 7.20 -9.03
CA VAL A 119 -4.82 7.49 -8.32
C VAL A 119 -5.93 6.54 -8.75
N CYS A 120 -5.94 6.08 -10.01
CA CYS A 120 -6.92 5.09 -10.45
C CYS A 120 -6.76 3.78 -9.67
N ALA A 121 -5.52 3.32 -9.49
CA ALA A 121 -5.27 2.14 -8.67
C ALA A 121 -5.65 2.32 -7.19
N MET A 122 -5.44 3.53 -6.64
CA MET A 122 -5.91 3.85 -5.29
C MET A 122 -7.43 3.74 -5.16
N VAL A 123 -8.17 4.29 -6.14
CA VAL A 123 -9.63 4.32 -6.11
C VAL A 123 -10.25 2.96 -6.40
N VAL A 124 -9.67 2.16 -7.30
CA VAL A 124 -10.11 0.77 -7.50
C VAL A 124 -9.93 -0.05 -6.23
N GLU A 125 -8.80 0.12 -5.53
CA GLU A 125 -8.52 -0.61 -4.30
C GLU A 125 -9.38 -0.12 -3.12
N GLN A 126 -9.62 1.19 -3.02
CA GLN A 126 -10.41 1.82 -1.97
C GLN A 126 -11.43 2.81 -2.56
N PRO A 127 -12.58 2.32 -3.06
CA PRO A 127 -13.63 3.19 -3.61
C PRO A 127 -14.20 4.19 -2.60
N ALA A 128 -14.07 3.91 -1.31
CA ALA A 128 -14.45 4.81 -0.23
C ALA A 128 -13.74 6.17 -0.27
N LEU A 129 -12.59 6.29 -0.95
CA LEU A 129 -11.95 7.59 -1.20
C LEU A 129 -12.82 8.51 -2.05
N MET A 130 -13.59 7.95 -2.99
CA MET A 130 -14.54 8.71 -3.81
C MET A 130 -15.86 8.95 -3.10
N ALA A 131 -16.20 8.19 -2.07
CA ALA A 131 -17.39 8.39 -1.24
C ALA A 131 -17.13 9.26 0.00
N PHE A 132 -15.95 9.88 0.13
CA PHE A 132 -15.65 10.77 1.25
C PHE A 132 -16.50 12.05 1.18
N ASP A 133 -17.18 12.38 2.28
CA ASP A 133 -18.11 13.53 2.33
C ASP A 133 -17.46 14.83 2.86
N GLY A 134 -16.21 14.76 3.34
CA GLY A 134 -15.47 15.92 3.80
C GLY A 134 -14.66 16.63 2.72
N ASP A 135 -13.97 17.69 3.11
CA ASP A 135 -12.98 18.36 2.25
C ASP A 135 -11.74 17.46 2.05
N ILE A 136 -11.60 16.94 0.84
CA ILE A 136 -10.53 15.99 0.49
C ILE A 136 -9.15 16.65 0.53
N ASP A 137 -9.04 17.94 0.20
CA ASP A 137 -7.76 18.64 0.14
C ASP A 137 -7.21 18.80 1.55
N SER A 138 -8.04 19.32 2.46
CA SER A 138 -7.69 19.45 3.88
C SER A 138 -7.45 18.10 4.56
N ALA A 139 -8.24 17.07 4.21
CA ALA A 139 -8.09 15.73 4.78
C ALA A 139 -6.77 15.07 4.34
N VAL A 140 -6.46 15.09 3.05
CA VAL A 140 -5.21 14.52 2.53
C VAL A 140 -4.01 15.30 3.08
N ALA A 141 -4.03 16.63 3.09
CA ALA A 141 -2.95 17.45 3.63
C ALA A 141 -2.69 17.22 5.13
N ARG A 142 -3.75 16.95 5.91
CA ARG A 142 -3.64 16.58 7.33
C ARG A 142 -3.03 15.20 7.50
N VAL A 143 -3.53 14.22 6.76
CA VAL A 143 -3.02 12.84 6.81
C VAL A 143 -1.56 12.79 6.38
N TRP A 144 -1.21 13.48 5.30
CA TRP A 144 0.15 13.48 4.76
C TRP A 144 1.17 13.97 5.80
N ARG A 145 0.90 15.12 6.43
CA ARG A 145 1.75 15.66 7.50
C ARG A 145 1.93 14.69 8.66
N ALA A 146 0.84 14.09 9.16
CA ALA A 146 0.92 13.12 10.24
C ALA A 146 1.73 11.87 9.85
N LEU A 147 1.62 11.41 8.60
CA LEU A 147 2.42 10.29 8.11
C LEU A 147 3.90 10.65 7.99
N GLU A 148 4.24 11.85 7.52
CA GLU A 148 5.63 12.34 7.47
C GLU A 148 6.26 12.36 8.86
N ASP A 149 5.56 12.89 9.86
CA ASP A 149 6.03 12.96 11.25
C ASP A 149 6.29 11.56 11.86
N CYS A 150 5.49 10.56 11.46
CA CYS A 150 5.61 9.18 11.94
C CYS A 150 6.55 8.30 11.11
N THR A 151 7.05 8.79 9.96
CA THR A 151 7.91 8.02 9.07
C THR A 151 9.37 8.13 9.52
N PRO A 152 10.08 7.01 9.75
CA PRO A 152 11.48 7.06 10.19
C PRO A 152 12.40 7.76 9.18
N PRO A 153 13.52 8.36 9.65
CA PRO A 153 14.54 8.90 8.77
C PRO A 153 15.03 7.86 7.75
N GLY A 154 15.07 8.23 6.47
CA GLY A 154 15.49 7.36 5.37
C GLY A 154 14.36 6.57 4.69
N VAL A 155 13.14 6.64 5.21
CA VAL A 155 11.94 6.18 4.49
C VAL A 155 11.24 7.38 3.87
N HIS A 156 10.99 7.31 2.56
CA HIS A 156 10.33 8.40 1.83
C HIS A 156 8.88 8.03 1.54
N LEU A 157 7.94 8.78 2.10
CA LEU A 157 6.50 8.52 1.97
C LEU A 157 6.05 8.55 0.51
N GLU A 158 6.60 9.49 -0.28
CA GLU A 158 6.36 9.58 -1.72
C GLU A 158 6.70 8.26 -2.43
N ASN A 159 7.88 7.70 -2.16
CA ASN A 159 8.30 6.43 -2.74
C ASN A 159 7.35 5.30 -2.36
N LEU A 160 6.86 5.24 -1.12
CA LEU A 160 5.90 4.21 -0.71
C LEU A 160 4.57 4.33 -1.46
N ALA A 161 4.07 5.55 -1.63
CA ALA A 161 2.85 5.83 -2.38
C ALA A 161 2.98 5.48 -3.86
N GLU A 162 4.12 5.79 -4.50
CA GLU A 162 4.38 5.44 -5.91
C GLU A 162 4.54 3.92 -6.10
N VAL A 163 5.25 3.28 -5.19
CA VAL A 163 5.54 1.84 -5.21
C VAL A 163 4.28 1.00 -5.10
N CYS A 164 3.40 1.35 -4.16
CA CYS A 164 2.21 0.56 -3.87
C CYS A 164 1.02 1.49 -3.66
N PRO A 165 0.48 2.09 -4.73
CA PRO A 165 -0.67 2.99 -4.64
C PRO A 165 -1.88 2.31 -3.98
N ALA A 166 -2.15 1.05 -4.32
CA ALA A 166 -3.20 0.25 -3.72
C ALA A 166 -3.01 0.09 -2.19
N GLY A 167 -1.81 -0.25 -1.72
CA GLY A 167 -1.52 -0.32 -0.29
C GLY A 167 -1.63 1.04 0.41
N PHE A 168 -1.17 2.10 -0.26
CA PHE A 168 -1.26 3.46 0.26
C PHE A 168 -2.70 3.96 0.37
N ALA A 169 -3.60 3.52 -0.51
CA ALA A 169 -5.01 3.84 -0.45
C ALA A 169 -5.66 3.39 0.88
N HIS A 170 -5.24 2.23 1.42
CA HIS A 170 -5.68 1.76 2.74
C HIS A 170 -5.19 2.67 3.86
N VAL A 171 -3.92 3.09 3.82
CA VAL A 171 -3.35 4.03 4.79
C VAL A 171 -4.15 5.33 4.76
N LEU A 172 -4.28 5.92 3.58
CA LEU A 172 -4.97 7.18 3.38
C LEU A 172 -6.42 7.11 3.87
N ARG A 173 -7.19 6.11 3.44
CA ARG A 173 -8.59 5.97 3.84
C ARG A 173 -8.75 5.81 5.36
N ARG A 174 -7.89 5.01 6.00
CA ARG A 174 -7.96 4.76 7.45
C ARG A 174 -7.58 5.99 8.26
N CYS A 175 -6.56 6.73 7.83
CA CYS A 175 -6.17 7.98 8.47
C CYS A 175 -7.21 9.09 8.24
N MET A 176 -7.80 9.18 7.04
CA MET A 176 -8.91 10.12 6.77
C MET A 176 -10.16 9.81 7.60
N ALA A 177 -10.34 8.56 8.05
CA ALA A 177 -11.42 8.16 8.95
C ALA A 177 -11.21 8.65 10.40
N MET A 178 -10.01 9.10 10.76
CA MET A 178 -9.71 9.59 12.10
C MET A 178 -10.22 11.03 12.23
N GLU A 179 -11.12 11.25 13.19
CA GLU A 179 -11.57 12.59 13.56
C GLU A 179 -10.49 13.31 14.38
N GLY A 180 -10.26 14.60 14.09
CA GLY A 180 -9.24 15.39 14.77
C GLY A 180 -7.81 15.01 14.36
N ASP A 181 -6.96 14.73 15.36
CA ASP A 181 -5.55 14.41 15.14
C ASP A 181 -5.39 13.01 14.56
N VAL A 182 -4.71 12.93 13.43
CA VAL A 182 -4.36 11.66 12.78
C VAL A 182 -3.25 11.01 13.59
N LYS A 183 -3.52 9.80 14.10
CA LYS A 183 -2.57 8.99 14.87
C LYS A 183 -2.20 7.73 14.08
N PRO A 184 -1.15 7.76 13.24
CA PRO A 184 -0.77 6.62 12.40
C PRO A 184 -0.52 5.34 13.19
N GLU A 185 -0.17 5.42 14.47
CA GLU A 185 0.04 4.28 15.38
C GLU A 185 -1.21 3.40 15.55
N LEU A 186 -2.38 3.91 15.20
CA LEU A 186 -3.66 3.17 15.23
C LEU A 186 -3.91 2.37 13.94
N LEU A 187 -3.04 2.47 12.94
CA LEU A 187 -3.14 1.66 11.73
C LEU A 187 -2.85 0.18 12.01
N ASP A 188 -3.30 -0.69 11.09
CA ASP A 188 -2.98 -2.11 11.13
C ASP A 188 -1.47 -2.33 11.23
N GLN A 189 -1.04 -3.34 12.00
CA GLN A 189 0.37 -3.60 12.25
C GLN A 189 1.16 -3.82 10.94
N ASN A 190 0.54 -4.37 9.89
CA ASN A 190 1.21 -4.58 8.60
C ASN A 190 1.37 -3.28 7.81
N LEU A 191 0.37 -2.38 7.88
CA LEU A 191 0.47 -1.04 7.31
C LEU A 191 1.55 -0.24 8.03
N LEU A 192 1.59 -0.29 9.36
CA LEU A 192 2.62 0.36 10.17
C LEU A 192 4.02 -0.16 9.87
N LYS A 193 4.19 -1.49 9.82
CA LYS A 193 5.49 -2.10 9.51
C LYS A 193 5.97 -1.70 8.12
N TRP A 194 5.05 -1.58 7.17
CA TRP A 194 5.35 -1.11 5.81
C TRP A 194 5.72 0.37 5.77
N LEU A 195 4.93 1.24 6.42
CA LEU A 195 5.24 2.68 6.53
C LEU A 195 6.59 2.94 7.21
N ARG A 196 6.98 2.10 8.16
CA ARG A 196 8.28 2.18 8.84
C ARG A 196 9.45 1.56 8.06
N GLY A 197 9.21 1.03 6.85
CA GLY A 197 10.24 0.35 6.07
C GLY A 197 10.72 -0.99 6.66
N THR A 198 10.05 -1.51 7.69
CA THR A 198 10.41 -2.77 8.36
C THR A 198 9.78 -4.00 7.70
N ARG A 199 8.83 -3.79 6.78
CA ARG A 199 8.19 -4.84 6.00
C ARG A 199 7.91 -4.33 4.60
N GLU A 200 8.02 -5.23 3.63
CA GLU A 200 7.70 -4.94 2.24
C GLU A 200 6.18 -4.84 2.00
N TRP A 201 5.81 -4.14 0.92
CA TRP A 201 4.41 -3.85 0.54
C TRP A 201 3.55 -5.12 0.40
N PHE A 202 4.12 -6.26 0.01
CA PHE A 202 3.37 -7.52 -0.13
C PHE A 202 2.78 -8.00 1.19
N GLY A 203 3.33 -7.55 2.33
CA GLY A 203 2.80 -7.83 3.65
C GLY A 203 1.36 -7.34 3.85
N ILE A 204 0.99 -6.24 3.20
CA ILE A 204 -0.36 -5.66 3.25
C ILE A 204 -1.37 -6.64 2.66
N PHE A 205 -1.07 -7.15 1.47
CA PHE A 205 -1.96 -8.03 0.73
C PHE A 205 -1.97 -9.43 1.30
N SER A 206 -0.81 -9.98 1.65
CA SER A 206 -0.73 -11.29 2.27
C SER A 206 -1.46 -11.34 3.61
N ALA A 207 -1.50 -10.22 4.36
CA ALA A 207 -2.30 -10.10 5.59
C ALA A 207 -3.81 -9.90 5.35
N ARG A 208 -4.25 -9.90 4.08
CA ARG A 208 -5.64 -9.62 3.64
C ARG A 208 -6.13 -8.22 4.01
N VAL A 209 -5.22 -7.26 4.15
CA VAL A 209 -5.61 -5.85 4.25
C VAL A 209 -6.03 -5.35 2.87
N GLY A 210 -5.20 -5.62 1.85
CA GLY A 210 -5.51 -5.32 0.46
C GLY A 210 -6.07 -6.50 -0.34
N SER A 211 -6.63 -6.20 -1.51
CA SER A 211 -7.24 -7.15 -2.42
C SER A 211 -6.21 -7.96 -3.23
N GLU A 212 -6.65 -9.10 -3.78
CA GLU A 212 -5.83 -9.85 -4.74
C GLU A 212 -5.54 -9.05 -6.01
N TRP A 213 -6.50 -8.21 -6.43
CA TRP A 213 -6.29 -7.31 -7.57
C TRP A 213 -5.16 -6.32 -7.30
N GLY A 214 -5.20 -5.62 -6.16
CA GLY A 214 -4.16 -4.66 -5.77
C GLY A 214 -2.78 -5.31 -5.64
N TYR A 215 -2.73 -6.55 -5.15
CA TYR A 215 -1.49 -7.34 -5.12
C TYR A 215 -0.92 -7.59 -6.52
N ARG A 216 -1.75 -8.07 -7.44
CA ARG A 216 -1.34 -8.38 -8.82
C ARG A 216 -0.99 -7.11 -9.60
N HIS A 217 -1.74 -6.04 -9.41
CA HIS A 217 -1.48 -4.73 -10.00
C HIS A 217 -0.09 -4.21 -9.58
N THR A 218 0.16 -4.19 -8.26
CA THR A 218 1.45 -3.77 -7.71
C THR A 218 2.58 -4.66 -8.21
N MET A 219 2.43 -5.98 -8.14
CA MET A 219 3.44 -6.92 -8.65
C MET A 219 3.71 -6.74 -10.16
N GLY A 220 2.68 -6.43 -10.96
CA GLY A 220 2.80 -6.18 -12.39
C GLY A 220 3.76 -5.03 -12.70
N GLY A 221 3.70 -3.95 -11.92
CA GLY A 221 4.65 -2.83 -11.99
C GLY A 221 6.06 -3.18 -11.51
N TYR A 222 6.20 -4.17 -10.62
CA TYR A 222 7.51 -4.63 -10.13
C TYR A 222 8.18 -5.62 -11.06
N LYS A 223 7.45 -6.51 -11.73
CA LYS A 223 8.03 -7.44 -12.72
C LYS A 223 8.79 -6.71 -13.83
N THR A 224 8.44 -5.46 -14.11
CA THR A 224 9.10 -4.60 -15.09
C THR A 224 10.28 -3.78 -14.52
N VAL A 225 10.47 -3.70 -13.19
CA VAL A 225 11.44 -2.78 -12.55
C VAL A 225 12.38 -3.46 -11.54
N LYS A 226 11.93 -4.44 -10.74
CA LYS A 226 12.74 -5.18 -9.74
C LYS A 226 12.05 -6.48 -9.32
N GLN A 227 12.76 -7.60 -9.33
CA GLN A 227 12.29 -8.82 -8.66
C GLN A 227 12.49 -8.69 -7.14
N VAL A 228 11.41 -8.83 -6.37
CA VAL A 228 11.46 -8.86 -4.90
C VAL A 228 11.38 -10.32 -4.42
N PRO A 229 12.37 -10.85 -3.69
CA PRO A 229 12.33 -12.20 -3.16
C PRO A 229 11.08 -12.45 -2.32
N GLY A 230 10.41 -13.59 -2.51
CA GLY A 230 9.17 -13.94 -1.79
C GLY A 230 7.89 -13.35 -2.39
N THR A 231 7.98 -12.57 -3.48
CA THR A 231 6.80 -12.13 -4.24
C THR A 231 6.50 -13.10 -5.38
N SER A 232 5.41 -13.86 -5.25
CA SER A 232 4.82 -14.64 -6.34
C SER A 232 3.33 -14.81 -6.12
N CYS A 233 2.56 -15.04 -7.19
CA CYS A 233 1.14 -15.33 -7.06
C CYS A 233 0.89 -16.56 -6.17
N ASP A 234 1.78 -17.55 -6.22
CA ASP A 234 1.68 -18.74 -5.39
C ASP A 234 2.01 -18.46 -3.93
N ALA A 235 3.02 -17.63 -3.65
CA ALA A 235 3.35 -17.18 -2.30
C ALA A 235 2.19 -16.39 -1.67
N PHE A 236 1.51 -15.54 -2.45
CA PHE A 236 0.30 -14.84 -1.99
C PHE A 236 -0.84 -15.80 -1.70
N LYS A 237 -1.11 -16.77 -2.59
CA LYS A 237 -2.17 -17.77 -2.39
C LYS A 237 -1.90 -18.62 -1.16
N GLN A 238 -0.66 -19.06 -0.97
CA GLN A 238 -0.23 -19.85 0.19
C GLN A 238 -0.38 -19.04 1.49
N GLY A 239 0.13 -17.81 1.53
CA GLY A 239 -0.02 -16.92 2.69
C GLY A 239 -1.48 -16.61 3.01
N SER A 240 -2.27 -16.30 1.99
CA SER A 240 -3.72 -16.05 2.11
C SER A 240 -4.49 -17.28 2.57
N ALA A 241 -4.13 -18.48 2.12
CA ALA A 241 -4.75 -19.74 2.54
C ALA A 241 -4.36 -20.10 3.99
N TYR A 242 -3.12 -19.84 4.38
CA TYR A 242 -2.65 -20.03 5.74
C TYR A 242 -3.44 -19.16 6.73
N LEU A 243 -3.63 -17.87 6.45
CA LEU A 243 -4.45 -16.98 7.27
C LEU A 243 -5.96 -17.28 7.17
N ALA A 244 -6.41 -17.89 6.07
CA ALA A 244 -7.78 -18.36 5.96
C ALA A 244 -8.07 -19.44 7.01
N LYS A 245 -7.14 -20.40 7.13
CA LYS A 245 -7.18 -21.54 8.06
C LYS A 245 -6.93 -21.11 9.51
N ASN A 246 -6.07 -20.12 9.71
CA ASN A 246 -5.71 -19.62 11.04
C ASN A 246 -6.43 -18.30 11.35
N LYS A 247 -7.78 -18.35 11.49
CA LYS A 247 -8.62 -17.17 11.72
C LYS A 247 -8.20 -16.32 12.93
N HIS A 248 -7.61 -16.93 13.94
CA HIS A 248 -7.10 -16.26 15.15
C HIS A 248 -5.87 -15.38 14.90
N LEU A 249 -5.12 -15.63 13.81
CA LEU A 249 -3.98 -14.81 13.37
C LEU A 249 -4.40 -13.66 12.46
N ARG A 250 -5.69 -13.58 12.09
CA ARG A 250 -6.16 -12.47 11.27
C ARG A 250 -6.04 -11.20 12.10
N PRO A 251 -5.50 -10.11 11.54
CA PRO A 251 -5.66 -8.81 12.17
C PRO A 251 -7.16 -8.61 12.33
N GLN A 252 -7.63 -8.39 13.56
CA GLN A 252 -9.00 -7.97 13.77
C GLN A 252 -9.13 -6.68 12.97
N ALA A 253 -10.00 -6.66 11.96
CA ALA A 253 -10.36 -5.43 11.28
C ALA A 253 -10.66 -4.45 12.41
N SER A 254 -9.83 -3.42 12.56
CA SER A 254 -9.98 -2.47 13.64
C SER A 254 -11.42 -2.00 13.59
N LYS A 255 -12.20 -2.42 14.60
CA LYS A 255 -13.46 -1.78 14.89
C LYS A 255 -13.04 -0.37 15.23
N VAL A 256 -13.06 0.51 14.22
CA VAL A 256 -13.23 1.93 14.49
C VAL A 256 -14.58 1.95 15.19
N VAL A 257 -14.54 2.02 16.51
CA VAL A 257 -15.72 2.14 17.34
C VAL A 257 -16.32 3.46 16.91
N SER A 258 -17.33 3.40 16.05
CA SER A 258 -18.27 4.50 15.86
C SER A 258 -18.89 4.71 17.24
N LYS A 259 -18.39 5.70 17.99
CA LYS A 259 -19.04 6.16 19.21
C LYS A 259 -20.24 7.01 18.80
N TYR A 260 -21.27 6.34 18.33
CA TYR A 260 -22.63 6.86 18.24
C TYR A 260 -23.57 5.71 18.60
N GLU A 261 -23.66 5.46 19.92
CA GLU A 261 -24.87 5.05 20.65
C GLU A 261 -24.85 5.79 21.98
#